data_AF-A0A964NZ67-F1
#
_entry.id   AF-A0A964NZ67-F1
#
_cell.length_a   1.000
_cell.length_b   1.000
_cell.length_c   1.000
_cell.angle_alpha   90.00
_cell.angle_beta   90.00
_cell.angle_gamma   90.00
#
_symmetry.space_group_name_H-M   'P 1'
#
loop_
_entity.id
_entity.type
_entity.pdbx_description
1 polymer ?
#
loop_
_entity_poly.entity_id
_entity_poly.type
_entity_poly.pdbx_seq_one_letter_code
_entity_poly.pdbx_strand_id
1 'polypeptide(L)'
;MVQFYSESLAFTVSDRVKDEGGALRACFMRTDLEHHALAVFRAPEARLDHHSYETGDWDDIRRWADSLAERRIPIFWGVGRHGPGNDLFFMVKDPDDNLVEISAEIEQCTVDRTEGLWPHERRTLNVWGQAIMRS
;
A
#
# COMPACT_ATOMS: atom_id res chain seq x y z
N MET A 1 1.28 -3.10 -17.56
CA MET A 1 2.14 -3.24 -16.37
C MET A 1 1.89 -4.54 -15.64
N VAL A 2 0.71 -4.81 -15.07
CA VAL A 2 0.43 -6.04 -14.31
C VAL A 2 0.88 -7.32 -15.03
N GLN A 3 0.46 -7.51 -16.29
CA GLN A 3 0.80 -8.70 -17.07
C GLN A 3 2.32 -8.93 -17.21
N PHE A 4 3.11 -7.87 -17.38
CA PHE A 4 4.56 -7.98 -17.49
C PHE A 4 5.18 -8.50 -16.19
N TYR A 5 4.79 -7.93 -15.04
CA TYR A 5 5.33 -8.39 -13.75
C TYR A 5 4.88 -9.81 -13.40
N SER A 6 3.62 -10.16 -13.66
CA SER A 6 3.10 -11.49 -13.33
C SER A 6 3.59 -12.58 -14.29
N GLU A 7 3.59 -12.33 -15.60
CA GLU A 7 3.87 -13.37 -16.60
C GLU A 7 5.33 -13.41 -17.04
N SER A 8 6.04 -12.27 -17.02
CA SER A 8 7.45 -12.21 -17.45
C SER A 8 8.44 -12.22 -16.30
N LEU A 9 8.06 -11.66 -15.14
CA LEU A 9 8.92 -11.57 -13.94
C LEU A 9 8.46 -12.46 -12.78
N ALA A 10 7.44 -13.29 -13.00
CA ALA A 10 6.94 -14.30 -12.05
C ALA A 10 6.45 -13.74 -10.70
N PHE A 11 6.02 -12.48 -10.64
CA PHE A 11 5.33 -11.95 -9.47
C PHE A 11 3.98 -12.67 -9.30
N THR A 12 3.62 -12.97 -8.05
CA THR A 12 2.31 -13.55 -7.74
C THR A 12 1.34 -12.45 -7.33
N VAL A 13 0.11 -12.46 -7.86
CA VAL A 13 -0.91 -11.51 -7.42
C VAL A 13 -1.39 -11.89 -6.02
N SER A 14 -1.42 -10.91 -5.13
CA SER A 14 -1.96 -11.07 -3.79
C SER A 14 -3.39 -10.58 -3.75
N ASP A 15 -3.64 -9.32 -4.14
CA ASP A 15 -4.97 -8.73 -4.11
C ASP A 15 -5.24 -7.82 -5.32
N ARG A 16 -6.52 -7.72 -5.68
CA ARG A 16 -7.04 -6.84 -6.73
C ARG A 16 -8.11 -5.93 -6.18
N VAL A 17 -8.10 -4.67 -6.60
CA VAL A 17 -9.15 -3.69 -6.32
C VAL A 17 -9.89 -3.38 -7.61
N LYS A 18 -11.22 -3.55 -7.63
CA LYS A 18 -12.07 -3.28 -8.79
C LYS A 18 -13.17 -2.27 -8.46
N ASP A 19 -13.52 -1.43 -9.41
CA ASP A 19 -14.71 -0.58 -9.29
C ASP A 19 -16.01 -1.38 -9.52
N GLU A 20 -17.15 -0.71 -9.37
CA GLU A 20 -18.49 -1.30 -9.57
C GLU A 20 -18.68 -1.87 -10.99
N GLY A 21 -17.98 -1.32 -11.99
CA GLY A 21 -17.98 -1.81 -13.37
C GLY A 21 -17.05 -3.00 -13.61
N GLY A 22 -16.33 -3.46 -12.58
CA GLY A 22 -15.36 -4.54 -12.66
C GLY A 22 -14.01 -4.14 -13.25
N ALA A 23 -13.77 -2.85 -13.51
CA ALA A 23 -12.49 -2.39 -14.01
C ALA A 23 -11.43 -2.41 -12.90
N LEU A 24 -10.24 -2.90 -13.24
CA LEU A 24 -9.12 -2.97 -12.29
C LEU A 24 -8.59 -1.56 -11.96
N ARG A 25 -8.57 -1.24 -10.67
CA ARG A 25 -8.11 0.03 -10.11
C ARG A 25 -6.78 -0.07 -9.39
N ALA A 26 -6.52 -1.18 -8.71
CA ALA A 26 -5.21 -1.49 -8.14
C ALA A 26 -4.91 -2.99 -8.19
N CYS A 27 -3.64 -3.35 -8.22
CA CYS A 27 -3.16 -4.72 -8.18
C CYS A 27 -1.90 -4.79 -7.32
N PHE A 28 -1.95 -5.63 -6.28
CA PHE A 28 -0.86 -5.87 -5.34
C PHE A 28 -0.20 -7.20 -5.67
N MET A 29 1.13 -7.21 -5.76
CA MET A 29 1.89 -8.36 -6.22
C MET A 29 3.11 -8.61 -5.34
N ARG A 30 3.35 -9.87 -5.00
CA ARG A 30 4.45 -10.34 -4.14
C ARG A 30 5.48 -11.16 -4.89
N THR A 31 6.69 -11.15 -4.35
CA THR A 31 7.82 -11.99 -4.76
C THR A 31 8.22 -13.00 -3.70
N ASP A 32 7.77 -12.81 -2.47
CA ASP A 32 8.03 -13.65 -1.31
C ASP A 32 6.77 -13.76 -0.43
N LEU A 33 6.93 -13.88 0.89
CA LEU A 33 5.83 -14.01 1.83
C LEU A 33 5.13 -12.69 2.11
N GLU A 34 5.76 -11.53 1.92
CA GLU A 34 5.09 -10.25 2.17
C GLU A 34 3.97 -10.04 1.16
N HIS A 35 2.84 -9.47 1.60
CA HIS A 35 1.65 -9.31 0.76
C HIS A 35 1.96 -8.62 -0.57
N HIS A 36 2.90 -7.68 -0.60
CA HIS A 36 3.36 -7.13 -1.87
C HIS A 36 4.75 -6.52 -1.75
N ALA A 37 5.52 -6.70 -2.83
CA ALA A 37 6.72 -5.91 -3.10
C ALA A 37 6.42 -4.81 -4.15
N LEU A 38 5.31 -4.93 -4.89
CA LEU A 38 4.88 -3.96 -5.89
C LEU A 38 3.36 -3.81 -5.90
N ALA A 39 2.89 -2.57 -5.88
CA ALA A 39 1.51 -2.21 -6.16
C ALA A 39 1.42 -1.37 -7.43
N VAL A 40 0.46 -1.68 -8.29
CA VAL A 40 0.18 -0.92 -9.52
C VAL A 40 -1.21 -0.33 -9.43
N PHE A 41 -1.30 1.00 -9.54
CA PHE A 41 -2.54 1.75 -9.49
C PHE A 41 -2.89 2.26 -10.89
N ARG A 42 -4.17 2.18 -11.27
CA ARG A 42 -4.65 2.81 -12.50
C ARG A 42 -4.66 4.33 -12.30
N ALA A 43 -3.95 5.04 -13.17
CA ALA A 43 -3.86 6.49 -13.18
C ALA A 43 -3.85 7.02 -14.64
N PRO A 44 -4.08 8.32 -14.87
CA PRO A 44 -3.99 8.92 -16.21
C PRO A 44 -2.59 8.85 -16.84
N GLU A 45 -1.55 8.74 -16.01
CA GLU A 45 -0.14 8.73 -16.43
C GLU A 45 0.67 7.68 -15.66
N ALA A 46 1.75 7.20 -16.28
CA ALA A 46 2.69 6.30 -15.62
C ALA A 46 3.69 7.12 -14.80
N ARG A 47 3.70 6.92 -13.48
CA ARG A 47 4.63 7.57 -12.55
C ARG A 47 4.90 6.68 -11.33
N LEU A 48 5.95 7.00 -10.59
CA LEU A 48 6.13 6.48 -9.24
C LEU A 48 5.05 7.09 -8.35
N ASP A 49 4.41 6.27 -7.52
CA ASP A 49 3.37 6.73 -6.62
C ASP A 49 3.94 7.01 -5.22
N HIS A 50 4.53 6.00 -4.58
CA HIS A 50 5.31 6.11 -3.35
C HIS A 50 6.27 4.92 -3.26
N HIS A 51 7.18 4.99 -2.29
CA HIS A 51 7.96 3.85 -1.81
C HIS A 51 7.65 3.63 -0.32
N SER A 52 7.59 2.37 0.09
CA SER A 52 7.22 1.97 1.45
C SER A 52 8.38 1.28 2.15
N TYR A 53 8.48 1.49 3.46
CA TYR A 53 9.45 0.86 4.35
C TYR A 53 8.72 0.14 5.48
N GLU A 54 8.82 -1.17 5.48
CA GLU A 54 8.25 -2.04 6.52
C GLU A 54 9.05 -1.92 7.82
N THR A 55 8.33 -1.73 8.92
CA THR A 55 8.86 -1.74 10.29
C THR A 55 8.26 -2.92 11.07
N GLY A 56 8.57 -3.05 12.36
CA GLY A 56 8.19 -4.24 13.12
C GLY A 56 6.72 -4.31 13.50
N ASP A 57 6.22 -3.27 14.18
CA ASP A 57 4.91 -3.30 14.81
C ASP A 57 4.26 -1.90 14.98
N TRP A 58 3.08 -1.87 15.59
CA TRP A 58 2.39 -0.64 15.96
C TRP A 58 3.25 0.34 16.77
N ASP A 59 4.10 -0.14 17.67
CA ASP A 59 4.92 0.75 18.48
C ASP A 59 6.04 1.38 17.63
N ASP A 60 6.54 0.71 16.59
CA ASP A 60 7.43 1.31 15.60
C ASP A 60 6.76 2.44 14.82
N ILE A 61 5.50 2.25 14.39
CA ILE A 61 4.72 3.32 13.75
C ILE A 61 4.68 4.57 14.64
N ARG A 62 4.38 4.38 15.94
CA ARG A 62 4.38 5.48 16.92
C ARG A 62 5.77 6.12 17.05
N ARG A 63 6.83 5.31 17.21
CA ARG A 63 8.22 5.80 17.35
C ARG A 63 8.66 6.63 16.15
N TRP A 64 8.36 6.18 14.93
CA TRP A 64 8.68 6.92 13.71
C TRP A 64 7.89 8.21 13.60
N ALA A 65 6.58 8.18 13.89
CA ALA A 65 5.76 9.39 13.89
C ALA A 65 6.29 10.45 14.88
N ASP A 66 6.63 10.04 16.11
CA ASP A 66 7.22 10.94 17.11
C ASP A 66 8.56 11.52 16.63
N SER A 67 9.46 10.69 16.08
CA SER A 67 10.77 11.13 15.59
C SER A 67 10.67 12.14 14.43
N LEU A 68 9.72 11.93 13.52
CA LEU A 68 9.47 12.85 12.40
C LEU A 68 8.84 14.16 12.89
N ALA A 69 7.96 14.10 13.89
CA ALA A 69 7.38 15.28 14.52
C ALA A 69 8.43 16.15 15.23
N GLU A 70 9.41 15.56 15.94
CA GLU A 70 10.55 16.29 16.53
C GLU A 70 11.35 17.08 15.47
N ARG A 71 11.40 16.56 14.25
CA ARG A 71 12.04 17.18 13.08
C ARG A 71 11.12 18.13 12.30
N ARG A 72 9.89 18.32 12.75
CA ARG A 72 8.84 19.13 12.10
C ARG A 72 8.48 18.63 10.69
N ILE A 73 8.58 17.32 10.47
CA ILE A 73 8.11 16.67 9.24
C ILE A 73 6.68 16.19 9.48
N PRO A 74 5.66 16.80 8.83
CA PRO A 74 4.27 16.44 9.06
C PRO A 74 3.89 15.13 8.38
N ILE A 75 3.02 14.36 9.03
CA ILE A 75 2.31 13.25 8.38
C ILE A 75 1.40 13.84 7.31
N PHE A 76 1.56 13.35 6.08
CA PHE A 76 0.73 13.71 4.93
C PHE A 76 -0.58 12.93 4.93
N TRP A 77 -0.53 11.63 5.22
CA TRP A 77 -1.70 10.76 5.29
C TRP A 77 -1.48 9.63 6.31
N GLY A 78 -2.53 9.22 7.01
CA GLY A 78 -2.46 8.29 8.14
C GLY A 78 -2.50 9.01 9.50
N VAL A 79 -2.21 8.33 10.61
CA VAL A 79 -1.97 6.88 10.72
C VAL A 79 -3.24 6.10 10.39
N GLY A 80 -3.10 4.96 9.70
CA GLY A 80 -4.22 4.13 9.28
C GLY A 80 -3.87 2.64 9.16
N ARG A 81 -4.84 1.87 8.66
CA ARG A 81 -4.68 0.45 8.33
C ARG A 81 -5.28 0.20 6.95
N HIS A 82 -4.53 -0.41 6.03
CA HIS A 82 -5.04 -0.76 4.71
C HIS A 82 -6.01 -1.96 4.78
N GLY A 83 -6.86 -2.09 3.76
CA GLY A 83 -7.65 -3.30 3.55
C GLY A 83 -6.78 -4.41 2.93
N PRO A 84 -6.36 -4.26 1.66
CA PRO A 84 -5.38 -5.15 1.02
C PRO A 84 -4.07 -5.16 1.79
N GLY A 85 -3.50 -6.34 2.04
CA GLY A 85 -2.28 -6.50 2.84
C GLY A 85 -2.44 -6.25 4.34
N ASN A 86 -3.52 -5.56 4.74
CA ASN A 86 -3.88 -5.30 6.11
C ASN A 86 -2.69 -4.76 6.91
N ASP A 87 -1.88 -3.89 6.34
CA ASP A 87 -0.74 -3.27 7.01
C ASP A 87 -1.15 -1.94 7.67
N LEU A 88 -0.40 -1.57 8.72
CA LEU A 88 -0.43 -0.24 9.32
C LEU A 88 0.34 0.70 8.43
N PHE A 89 -0.10 1.96 8.32
CA PHE A 89 0.65 2.92 7.51
C PHE A 89 0.55 4.34 8.05
N PHE A 90 1.58 5.13 7.76
CA PHE A 90 1.44 6.56 7.53
C PHE A 90 2.42 7.00 6.45
N MET A 91 2.12 8.13 5.80
CA MET A 91 2.95 8.70 4.76
C MET A 91 3.47 10.08 5.14
N VAL A 92 4.68 10.38 4.70
CA VAL A 92 5.28 11.72 4.71
C VAL A 92 5.74 12.10 3.31
N LYS A 93 6.18 13.34 3.15
CA LYS A 93 6.86 13.81 1.94
C LYS A 93 8.35 13.91 2.20
N ASP A 94 9.15 13.46 1.24
CA ASP A 94 10.57 13.74 1.21
C ASP A 94 10.85 15.19 0.75
N PRO A 95 12.11 15.66 0.72
CA PRO A 95 12.45 17.02 0.28
C PRO A 95 12.09 17.35 -1.18
N ASP A 96 11.86 16.35 -2.02
CA ASP A 96 11.51 16.48 -3.44
C ASP A 96 10.01 16.22 -3.69
N ASP A 97 9.19 16.27 -2.64
CA ASP A 97 7.73 16.03 -2.64
C ASP A 97 7.29 14.60 -2.99
N ASN A 98 8.21 13.62 -3.02
CA ASN A 98 7.83 12.21 -3.18
C ASN A 98 7.16 11.69 -1.90
N LEU A 99 6.16 10.84 -2.07
CA LEU A 99 5.49 10.18 -0.95
C LEU A 99 6.33 9.01 -0.46
N VAL A 100 6.55 8.98 0.85
CA VAL A 100 7.24 7.91 1.56
C VAL A 100 6.29 7.31 2.57
N GLU A 101 6.07 6.01 2.52
CA GLU A 101 5.26 5.28 3.49
C GLU A 101 6.15 4.59 4.52
N ILE A 102 5.76 4.71 5.78
CA ILE A 102 6.26 3.87 6.87
C ILE A 102 5.12 2.90 7.18
N SER A 103 5.38 1.61 6.98
CA SER A 103 4.41 0.54 7.15
C SER A 103 4.81 -0.40 8.30
N ALA A 104 3.87 -1.20 8.76
CA ALA A 104 4.12 -2.28 9.72
C ALA A 104 3.04 -3.36 9.64
N GLU A 105 3.42 -4.58 9.98
CA GLU A 105 2.52 -5.74 10.08
C GLU A 105 1.88 -6.14 8.75
N ILE A 106 2.61 -5.98 7.64
CA ILE A 106 2.14 -6.46 6.34
C ILE A 106 1.84 -7.96 6.38
N GLU A 107 0.67 -8.34 5.85
CA GLU A 107 0.23 -9.73 5.82
C GLU A 107 1.32 -10.63 5.21
N GLN A 108 1.65 -11.71 5.93
CA GLN A 108 2.51 -12.78 5.43
C GLN A 108 1.65 -13.81 4.69
N CYS A 109 1.65 -13.76 3.37
CA CYS A 109 0.91 -14.66 2.49
C CYS A 109 1.59 -16.04 2.41
N THR A 110 0.92 -17.06 2.94
CA THR A 110 1.31 -18.47 2.75
C THR A 110 1.22 -18.87 1.27
N VAL A 111 1.84 -20.01 0.91
CA VAL A 111 1.90 -20.49 -0.48
C VAL A 111 0.51 -20.73 -1.08
N ASP A 112 -0.47 -21.10 -0.27
CA ASP A 112 -1.86 -21.37 -0.62
C ASP A 112 -2.78 -20.15 -0.53
N ARG A 113 -2.25 -18.97 -0.16
CA ARG A 113 -3.03 -17.73 -0.11
C ARG A 113 -3.61 -17.39 -1.49
N THR A 114 -4.92 -17.48 -1.59
CA THR A 114 -5.70 -17.14 -2.79
C THR A 114 -5.74 -15.64 -3.02
N GLU A 115 -6.01 -15.19 -4.24
CA GLU A 115 -6.12 -13.75 -4.54
C GLU A 115 -7.32 -13.12 -3.80
N GLY A 116 -7.10 -12.00 -3.11
CA GLY A 116 -8.19 -11.20 -2.54
C GLY A 116 -8.81 -10.26 -3.58
N LEU A 117 -10.11 -10.02 -3.46
CA LEU A 117 -10.85 -9.10 -4.31
C LEU A 117 -11.56 -8.05 -3.47
N TRP A 118 -11.25 -6.78 -3.73
CA TRP A 118 -11.72 -5.64 -2.96
C TRP A 118 -12.51 -4.65 -3.82
N PRO A 119 -13.57 -4.02 -3.26
CA PRO A 119 -14.24 -2.90 -3.92
C PRO A 119 -13.34 -1.65 -3.93
N HIS A 120 -13.44 -0.84 -4.96
CA HIS A 120 -12.76 0.46 -5.03
C HIS A 120 -13.52 1.51 -4.23
N GLU A 121 -13.23 1.58 -2.93
CA GLU A 121 -13.87 2.51 -1.99
C GLU A 121 -12.88 3.04 -0.95
N ARG A 122 -13.29 4.10 -0.23
CA ARG A 122 -12.45 4.73 0.81
C ARG A 122 -12.03 3.74 1.89
N ARG A 123 -12.94 2.86 2.30
CA ARG A 123 -12.68 1.87 3.36
C ARG A 123 -11.63 0.83 2.95
N THR A 124 -11.56 0.46 1.67
CA THR A 124 -10.49 -0.42 1.15
C THR A 124 -9.10 0.20 1.34
N LEU A 125 -9.00 1.52 1.21
CA LEU A 125 -7.74 2.24 1.38
C LEU A 125 -7.42 2.55 2.85
N ASN A 126 -8.42 2.74 3.71
CA ASN A 126 -8.19 2.91 5.15
C ASN A 126 -9.36 2.34 5.94
N VAL A 127 -9.18 1.18 6.59
CA VAL A 127 -10.24 0.53 7.35
C VAL A 127 -10.54 1.21 8.69
N TRP A 128 -9.65 2.11 9.16
CA TRP A 128 -9.81 2.84 10.42
C TRP A 128 -10.45 4.22 10.26
N GLY A 129 -10.58 4.76 9.04
CA GLY A 129 -11.10 6.10 8.88
C GLY A 129 -11.05 6.67 7.47
N GLN A 130 -10.68 7.95 7.36
CA GLN A 130 -10.68 8.63 6.08
C GLN A 130 -9.51 8.17 5.19
N ALA A 131 -9.81 7.99 3.91
CA ALA A 131 -8.81 7.71 2.88
C ALA A 131 -8.78 8.79 1.81
N ILE A 132 -7.60 9.03 1.24
CA ILE A 132 -7.45 9.85 0.05
C ILE A 132 -7.71 8.93 -1.14
N MET A 133 -8.83 9.12 -1.84
CA MET A 133 -9.12 8.36 -3.06
C MET A 133 -8.15 8.80 -4.15
N ARG A 134 -7.44 7.84 -4.72
CA ARG A 134 -6.67 8.05 -5.95
C ARG A 134 -7.64 8.06 -7.13
N SER A 135 -7.55 9.09 -7.97
CA SER A 135 -8.38 9.27 -9.19
C SER A 135 -7.95 8.33 -10.31
#